data_AF-A0A965BRI4-F1
#
_entry.id   AF-A0A965BRI4-F1
#
_cell.length_a   1.000
_cell.length_b   1.000
_cell.length_c   1.000
_cell.angle_alpha   90.00
_cell.angle_beta   90.00
_cell.angle_gamma   90.00
#
_symmetry.space_group_name_H-M   'P 1'
#
loop_
_entity.id
_entity.type
_entity.pdbx_description
1 polymer ?
#
loop_
_entity_poly.entity_id
_entity_poly.type
_entity_poly.pdbx_seq_one_letter_code
_entity_poly.pdbx_strand_id
1 'polypeptide(L)'
;MPASNDFFTPKNSYDLDELVECGYGRLFGPGNAKLPVNNMLMLDRITEITADGGHYGRGKLVAELDIRPDLWFFDCHFPGDPVM
;
A
#
# COMPACT_ATOMS: atom_id res chain seq x y z
N MET A 1 9.79 15.11 21.78
CA MET A 1 8.65 14.20 21.53
C MET A 1 9.24 12.82 21.33
N PRO A 2 8.77 11.76 22.01
CA PRO A 2 9.33 10.43 21.77
C PRO A 2 9.00 10.03 20.32
N ALA A 3 10.05 9.77 19.54
CA ALA A 3 10.00 9.51 18.11
C ALA A 3 9.94 8.01 17.77
N SER A 4 9.88 7.12 18.77
CA SER A 4 9.72 5.69 18.54
C SER A 4 8.24 5.33 18.58
N ASN A 5 7.72 4.93 17.43
CA ASN A 5 6.51 4.13 17.42
C ASN A 5 6.92 2.72 17.88
N ASP A 6 6.83 2.44 19.18
CA ASP A 6 7.19 1.13 19.76
C ASP A 6 6.37 -0.03 19.14
N PHE A 7 5.32 0.29 18.39
CA PHE A 7 4.44 -0.65 17.71
C PHE A 7 4.91 -1.08 16.32
N PHE A 8 5.93 -0.43 15.73
CA PHE A 8 6.30 -0.66 14.34
C PHE A 8 7.81 -0.71 14.11
N THR A 9 8.26 -1.80 13.48
CA THR A 9 9.61 -1.92 12.94
C THR A 9 9.54 -1.80 11.42
N PRO A 10 10.17 -0.77 10.80
CA PRO A 10 10.19 -0.64 9.35
C PRO A 10 10.83 -1.85 8.67
N LYS A 11 10.22 -2.25 7.54
CA LYS A 11 10.73 -3.23 6.59
C LYS A 11 10.91 -2.54 5.24
N ASN A 12 11.72 -3.13 4.38
CA ASN A 12 11.98 -2.58 3.04
C ASN A 12 11.01 -3.12 1.97
N SER A 13 10.08 -4.01 2.36
CA SER A 13 9.03 -4.58 1.51
C SER A 13 7.86 -5.05 2.37
N TYR A 14 6.66 -5.10 1.79
CA TYR A 14 5.42 -5.54 2.44
C TYR A 14 4.55 -6.33 1.47
N ASP A 15 3.98 -7.45 1.92
CA ASP A 15 3.03 -8.26 1.16
C ASP A 15 1.57 -7.83 1.35
N LEU A 16 0.65 -8.46 0.61
CA LEU A 16 -0.77 -8.11 0.63
C LEU A 16 -1.38 -8.21 2.03
N ASP A 17 -1.05 -9.27 2.77
CA ASP A 17 -1.61 -9.50 4.10
C ASP A 17 -1.17 -8.37 5.05
N GLU A 18 0.09 -7.97 5.02
CA GLU A 18 0.60 -6.85 5.80
C GLU A 18 -0.06 -5.50 5.45
N LEU A 19 -0.35 -5.28 4.17
CA LEU A 19 -1.03 -4.08 3.70
C LEU A 19 -2.51 -4.05 4.10
N VAL A 20 -3.16 -5.21 4.13
CA VAL A 20 -4.51 -5.38 4.69
C VAL A 20 -4.49 -5.09 6.19
N GLU A 21 -3.53 -5.63 6.94
CA GLU A 21 -3.32 -5.34 8.36
C GLU A 21 -3.08 -3.84 8.60
N CYS A 22 -2.34 -3.18 7.71
CA CYS A 22 -2.17 -1.73 7.72
C CYS A 22 -3.50 -0.99 7.57
N GLY A 23 -4.36 -1.41 6.63
CA GLY A 23 -5.68 -0.82 6.44
C GLY A 23 -6.58 -0.93 7.68
N TYR A 24 -6.48 -2.03 8.42
CA TYR A 24 -7.18 -2.20 9.70
C TYR A 24 -6.48 -1.53 10.89
N GLY A 25 -5.34 -0.87 10.69
CA GLY A 25 -4.59 -0.17 11.74
C GLY A 25 -3.78 -1.08 12.66
N ARG A 26 -3.43 -2.29 12.21
CA ARG A 26 -2.66 -3.27 12.96
C ARG A 26 -1.17 -3.26 12.63
N LEU A 27 -0.76 -2.59 11.54
CA LEU A 27 0.66 -2.45 11.18
C LEU A 27 1.38 -1.35 11.96
N PHE A 28 0.84 -0.14 11.97
CA PHE A 28 1.46 1.01 12.64
C PHE A 28 0.95 1.24 14.06
N GLY A 29 -0.08 0.51 14.51
CA GLY A 29 -0.70 0.69 15.82
C GLY A 29 -1.83 1.75 15.85
N PRO A 30 -2.52 1.89 16.99
CA PRO A 30 -3.72 2.70 17.12
C PRO A 30 -3.43 4.20 16.99
N GLY A 31 -4.30 4.92 16.27
CA GLY A 31 -4.18 6.37 16.06
C GLY A 31 -3.17 6.78 14.99
N ASN A 32 -2.47 5.83 14.38
CA ASN A 32 -1.48 6.08 13.33
C ASN A 32 -2.09 5.92 11.93
N ALA A 33 -1.25 6.13 10.90
CA ALA A 33 -1.63 6.01 9.50
C ALA A 33 -2.26 4.64 9.18
N LYS A 34 -3.14 4.62 8.17
CA LYS A 34 -3.76 3.41 7.65
C LYS A 34 -3.84 3.50 6.13
N LEU A 35 -3.75 2.36 5.47
CA LEU A 35 -4.15 2.26 4.07
C LEU A 35 -5.68 2.22 3.94
N PRO A 36 -6.23 2.49 2.75
CA PRO A 36 -7.60 2.09 2.45
C PRO A 36 -7.77 0.56 2.56
N VAL A 37 -9.02 0.10 2.68
CA VAL A 37 -9.37 -1.32 2.79
C VAL A 37 -10.24 -1.77 1.61
N ASN A 38 -10.32 -3.08 1.38
CA ASN A 38 -11.15 -3.72 0.36
C ASN A 38 -10.90 -3.12 -1.03
N ASN A 39 -11.95 -2.81 -1.78
CA ASN A 39 -11.92 -2.27 -3.14
C ASN A 39 -11.16 -0.94 -3.29
N MET A 40 -10.84 -0.24 -2.19
CA MET A 40 -10.04 0.99 -2.25
C MET A 40 -8.54 0.76 -2.01
N LEU A 41 -8.12 -0.45 -1.62
CA LEU A 41 -6.71 -0.82 -1.55
C LEU A 41 -6.20 -1.10 -2.97
N MET A 42 -5.35 -0.22 -3.50
CA MET A 42 -4.94 -0.19 -4.92
C MET A 42 -3.50 -0.69 -5.16
N LEU A 43 -2.99 -1.54 -4.28
CA LEU A 43 -1.70 -2.21 -4.48
C LEU A 43 -1.69 -3.54 -3.72
N ASP A 44 -1.02 -4.53 -4.29
CA ASP A 44 -0.89 -5.88 -3.73
C ASP A 44 0.39 -6.07 -2.93
N ARG A 45 1.42 -5.25 -3.20
CA ARG A 45 2.71 -5.34 -2.52
C ARG A 45 3.52 -4.07 -2.67
N ILE A 46 4.37 -3.83 -1.67
CA ILE A 46 5.49 -2.88 -1.74
C ILE A 46 6.75 -3.72 -1.89
N THR A 47 7.41 -3.64 -3.05
CA THR A 47 8.62 -4.41 -3.34
C THR A 47 9.88 -3.71 -2.87
N GLU A 48 9.85 -2.38 -2.74
CA GLU A 48 10.96 -1.58 -2.23
C GLU A 48 10.43 -0.33 -1.52
N ILE A 49 10.90 -0.08 -0.30
CA ILE A 49 10.74 1.20 0.39
C ILE A 49 12.03 1.53 1.16
N THR A 50 12.62 2.69 0.87
CA THR A 50 13.88 3.14 1.46
C THR A 50 13.79 4.61 1.87
N ALA A 51 14.51 4.98 2.94
CA ALA A 51 14.58 6.37 3.43
C ALA A 51 15.55 7.23 2.59
N ASP A 52 16.46 6.59 1.86
CA ASP A 52 17.45 7.18 0.98
C ASP A 52 17.29 6.69 -0.47
N GLY A 53 18.07 7.26 -1.39
CA GLY A 53 17.96 6.97 -2.83
C GLY A 53 16.81 7.70 -3.52
N GLY A 54 16.32 7.15 -4.63
CA GLY A 54 15.35 7.81 -5.50
C GLY A 54 15.95 8.98 -6.29
N HIS A 55 15.14 9.60 -7.16
CA HIS A 55 15.60 10.65 -8.07
C HIS A 55 16.23 11.86 -7.35
N TYR A 56 15.76 12.17 -6.14
CA TYR A 56 16.24 13.30 -5.34
C TYR A 56 17.09 12.90 -4.13
N GLY A 57 17.43 11.62 -3.96
CA GLY A 57 18.23 11.15 -2.83
C GLY A 57 17.51 11.23 -1.47
N ARG A 58 16.18 11.29 -1.44
CA ARG A 58 15.35 11.49 -0.22
C ARG A 58 14.34 10.36 0.01
N GLY A 59 14.61 9.19 -0.55
CA GLY A 59 13.77 8.00 -0.42
C GLY A 59 13.18 7.55 -1.74
N LYS A 60 12.74 6.29 -1.76
CA LYS A 60 12.15 5.63 -2.93
C LYS A 60 11.09 4.64 -2.45
N LEU A 61 10.04 4.49 -3.27
CA LEU A 61 9.01 3.47 -3.08
C LEU A 61 8.68 2.84 -4.44
N VAL A 62 8.60 1.52 -4.47
CA VAL A 62 8.13 0.71 -5.59
C VAL A 62 7.03 -0.22 -5.07
N ALA A 63 5.88 -0.17 -5.72
CA ALA A 63 4.71 -0.97 -5.39
C ALA A 63 4.06 -1.50 -6.66
N GLU A 64 3.31 -2.59 -6.52
CA GLU A 64 2.74 -3.33 -7.64
C GLU A 64 1.26 -3.65 -7.36
N LEU A 65 0.46 -3.69 -8.43
CA LEU A 65 -0.93 -4.15 -8.44
C LEU A 65 -1.07 -5.14 -9.60
N ASP A 66 -1.51 -6.36 -9.30
CA ASP A 66 -1.78 -7.38 -10.31
C ASP A 66 -3.08 -7.05 -11.03
N ILE A 67 -2.98 -6.71 -12.31
CA ILE A 67 -4.15 -6.41 -13.14
C ILE A 67 -4.81 -7.72 -13.58
N ARG A 68 -6.07 -7.89 -13.18
CA ARG A 68 -6.92 -9.02 -13.57
C ARG A 68 -8.24 -8.50 -14.14
N PRO A 69 -8.82 -9.16 -15.17
CA PRO A 69 -10.07 -8.69 -15.78
C PRO A 69 -11.26 -8.61 -14.81
N ASP A 70 -11.21 -9.30 -13.68
CA ASP A 70 -12.25 -9.36 -12.64
C ASP A 70 -12.07 -8.31 -11.52
N LEU A 71 -11.16 -7.34 -11.68
CA LEU A 71 -11.08 -6.21 -10.76
C LEU A 71 -12.34 -5.34 -10.87
N TRP A 72 -12.91 -5.00 -9.71
CA TRP A 72 -14.26 -4.41 -9.58
C TRP A 72 -14.51 -3.16 -10.44
N PHE A 73 -13.49 -2.36 -10.68
CA PHE A 73 -13.62 -1.09 -11.40
C PHE A 73 -13.86 -1.29 -12.90
N PHE A 74 -13.40 -2.41 -13.49
CA PHE A 74 -13.61 -2.69 -14.91
C PHE A 74 -15.09 -2.93 -15.25
N ASP A 75 -15.90 -3.43 -14.31
CA ASP A 75 -17.33 -3.65 -14.51
C ASP A 75 -18.11 -2.32 -14.64
N CYS A 76 -17.58 -1.22 -14.10
CA CYS A 76 -18.26 0.07 -14.06
C CYS A 76 -17.57 1.22 -14.80
N HIS A 77 -16.36 1.01 -15.33
CA HIS A 77 -15.55 2.09 -15.92
C HIS A 77 -14.84 1.60 -17.20
N PHE A 78 -15.46 1.64 -18.38
CA PHE A 78 -16.87 1.91 -18.68
C PHE A 78 -17.55 0.63 -19.21
N PRO A 79 -18.89 0.50 -19.16
CA PRO A 79 -19.57 -0.61 -19.82
C PRO A 79 -19.20 -0.71 -21.32
N GLY A 80 -18.53 -1.79 -21.71
CA GLY A 80 -18.08 -2.04 -23.07
C GLY A 80 -16.70 -1.47 -23.44
N ASP A 81 -16.05 -0.73 -22.54
CA ASP A 81 -14.70 -0.18 -22.70
C ASP A 81 -13.98 -0.13 -21.34
N PRO A 82 -13.58 -1.30 -20.79
CA PRO A 82 -13.03 -1.39 -19.44
C PRO A 82 -11.63 -0.78 -19.36
N VAL A 83 -11.46 0.18 -18.46
CA VAL A 83 -10.22 0.89 -18.16
C VAL A 83 -10.16 1.21 -16.66
N MET A 84 -9.00 1.03 -16.04
CA MET A 84 -8.79 1.42 -14.64
C MET A 84 -8.88 2.93 -14.47
#